data_AF-A0AAD6HSR5-F1
#
_entry.id   AF-A0AAD6HSR5-F1
#
_cell.length_a   1.000
_cell.length_b   1.000
_cell.length_c   1.000
_cell.angle_alpha   90.00
_cell.angle_beta   90.00
_cell.angle_gamma   90.00
#
_symmetry.space_group_name_H-M   'P 1'
#
loop_
_entity.id
_entity.type
_entity.pdbx_description
1 polymer ?
#
loop_
_entity_poly.entity_id
_entity_poly.type
_entity_poly.pdbx_seq_one_letter_code
_entity_poly.pdbx_strand_id
1 'polypeptide(L)'
;MDYVFKHGFDQATADLIIQLQLQDVCLHAEYSKGKSREATDEELAFQLQNNDLESMSQLLSDRRMAMSFAATVQADAQILLDSQMEEDSIAKDRDIARDWRENGGCSIAANDLPSNSESTALDNETI
;
A
#
# COMPACT_ATOMS: atom_id res chain seq x y z
N MET A 1 -24.92 8.51 5.92
CA MET A 1 -23.88 9.51 5.63
C MET A 1 -22.92 9.09 4.51
N ASP A 2 -23.10 7.91 3.88
CA ASP A 2 -22.19 7.39 2.83
C ASP A 2 -22.37 7.99 1.43
N TYR A 3 -23.29 8.95 1.25
CA TYR A 3 -23.70 9.43 -0.07
C TYR A 3 -22.85 10.59 -0.63
N VAL A 4 -22.15 11.36 0.22
CA VAL A 4 -21.36 12.53 -0.24
C VAL A 4 -20.12 12.08 -1.04
N PHE A 5 -19.52 10.94 -0.68
CA PHE A 5 -18.28 10.46 -1.31
C PHE A 5 -18.48 9.39 -2.37
N LYS A 6 -19.74 9.03 -2.68
CA LYS A 6 -20.00 7.99 -3.68
C LYS A 6 -19.79 8.52 -5.11
N HIS A 7 -19.94 9.83 -5.37
CA HIS A 7 -19.83 10.44 -6.71
C HIS A 7 -19.40 11.93 -6.74
N GLY A 8 -18.12 12.31 -6.55
CA GLY A 8 -17.78 13.71 -6.93
C GLY A 8 -16.35 14.21 -6.83
N PHE A 9 -15.61 13.90 -5.76
CA PHE A 9 -14.33 14.57 -5.49
C PHE A 9 -13.24 13.58 -5.08
N ASP A 10 -12.01 13.81 -5.57
CA ASP A 10 -10.84 13.10 -5.10
C ASP A 10 -10.47 13.52 -3.67
N GLN A 11 -9.63 12.73 -3.01
CA GLN A 11 -9.27 12.94 -1.60
C GLN A 11 -8.69 14.34 -1.35
N ALA A 12 -7.82 14.83 -2.24
CA ALA A 12 -7.18 16.14 -2.04
C ALA A 12 -8.20 17.27 -2.13
N THR A 13 -9.15 17.18 -3.06
CA THR A 13 -10.25 18.14 -3.16
C THR A 13 -11.15 18.12 -1.92
N ALA A 14 -11.49 16.93 -1.42
CA ALA A 14 -12.28 16.79 -0.20
C ALA A 14 -11.57 17.39 1.03
N ASP A 15 -10.28 17.07 1.21
CA ASP A 15 -9.46 17.60 2.31
C ASP A 15 -9.42 19.15 2.25
N LEU A 16 -9.23 19.71 1.05
CA LEU A 16 -9.17 21.16 0.85
C LEU A 16 -10.49 21.84 1.19
N ILE A 17 -11.63 21.30 0.76
CA ILE A 17 -12.95 21.88 1.05
C ILE A 17 -13.18 21.98 2.56
N ILE A 18 -12.92 20.89 3.29
CA ILE A 18 -13.11 20.87 4.75
C ILE A 18 -12.15 21.83 5.45
N GLN A 19 -10.89 21.90 5.00
CA GLN A 19 -9.91 22.83 5.54
C GLN A 19 -10.35 24.30 5.37
N LEU A 20 -10.87 24.67 4.19
CA LEU A 20 -11.37 26.01 3.93
C LEU A 20 -12.58 26.34 4.82
N GLN A 21 -13.54 25.41 4.95
CA GLN A 21 -14.72 25.61 5.79
C GLN A 21 -14.36 25.77 7.28
N LEU A 22 -13.40 24.99 7.79
CA LEU A 22 -12.90 25.15 9.16
C LEU A 22 -12.19 26.50 9.36
N GLN A 23 -11.45 26.97 8.37
CA GLN A 23 -10.84 28.30 8.42
C GLN A 23 -11.90 29.41 8.50
N ASP A 24 -12.96 29.30 7.72
CA ASP A 24 -14.08 30.26 7.75
C ASP A 24 -14.76 30.28 9.13
N VAL A 25 -14.92 29.11 9.76
CA VAL A 25 -15.47 29.02 11.12
C VAL A 25 -14.58 29.72 12.15
N CYS A 26 -13.26 29.50 12.08
CA CYS A 26 -12.30 30.18 12.96
C CYS A 26 -12.39 31.70 12.82
N LEU A 27 -12.46 32.21 11.58
CA LEU A 27 -12.62 33.64 11.33
C LEU A 27 -13.93 34.17 11.92
N HIS A 28 -15.05 33.46 11.73
CA HIS A 28 -16.33 33.87 12.28
C HIS A 28 -16.29 33.98 13.83
N ALA A 29 -15.66 33.02 14.50
CA ALA A 29 -15.51 33.00 15.95
C ALA A 29 -14.68 34.20 16.49
N GLU A 30 -13.70 34.70 15.72
CA GLU A 30 -12.92 35.88 16.09
C GLU A 30 -13.77 37.16 16.12
N TYR A 31 -14.74 37.28 15.21
CA TYR A 31 -15.63 38.44 15.09
C TYR A 31 -16.86 38.37 16.01
N SER A 32 -17.31 37.18 16.40
CA SER A 32 -18.50 36.98 17.22
C SER A 32 -18.22 37.09 18.74
N LYS A 33 -17.69 38.21 19.23
CA LYS A 33 -17.57 38.47 20.68
C LYS A 33 -18.79 39.21 21.22
N GLY A 34 -19.77 38.47 21.73
CA GLY A 34 -20.97 38.99 22.39
C GLY A 34 -21.08 38.60 23.87
N LYS A 35 -21.69 39.47 24.69
CA LYS A 35 -21.92 39.24 26.14
C LYS A 35 -22.72 37.95 26.37
N SER A 36 -22.29 37.19 27.38
CA SER A 36 -22.97 36.02 27.97
C SER A 36 -24.49 36.16 27.94
N ARG A 37 -25.11 35.54 26.95
CA ARG A 37 -26.55 35.30 26.83
C ARG A 37 -26.74 33.84 26.43
N GLU A 38 -27.96 33.35 26.57
CA GLU A 38 -28.35 32.07 25.99
C GLU A 38 -28.13 32.09 24.47
N ALA A 39 -27.52 31.02 23.94
CA ALA A 39 -27.19 30.92 22.54
C ALA A 39 -28.47 31.02 21.69
N THR A 40 -28.41 31.81 20.61
CA THR A 40 -29.54 31.90 19.68
C THR A 40 -29.59 30.62 18.84
N ASP A 41 -30.76 30.23 18.31
CA ASP A 41 -30.89 29.06 17.43
C ASP A 41 -29.88 29.06 16.27
N GLU A 42 -29.56 30.23 15.73
CA GLU A 42 -28.51 30.42 14.72
C GLU A 42 -27.12 30.04 15.23
N GLU A 43 -26.78 30.44 16.46
CA GLU A 43 -25.51 30.14 17.09
C GLU A 43 -25.39 28.64 17.39
N LEU A 44 -26.49 28.02 17.82
CA LEU A 44 -26.55 26.57 18.02
C LEU A 44 -26.40 25.80 16.69
N ALA A 45 -27.06 26.25 15.63
CA ALA A 45 -26.93 25.67 14.30
C ALA A 45 -25.50 25.77 13.78
N PHE A 46 -24.84 26.90 14.01
CA PHE A 46 -23.44 27.11 13.66
C PHE A 46 -22.49 26.20 14.45
N GLN A 47 -22.72 26.03 15.76
CA GLN A 47 -21.95 25.10 16.59
C GLN A 47 -22.11 23.65 16.12
N LEU A 48 -23.32 23.23 15.78
CA LEU A 48 -23.58 21.90 15.22
C LEU A 48 -22.85 21.70 13.89
N GLN A 49 -22.90 22.69 13.00
CA GLN A 49 -22.17 22.65 11.74
C GLN A 49 -20.67 22.53 11.96
N ASN A 50 -20.09 23.27 12.92
CA ASN A 50 -18.66 23.16 13.22
C ASN A 50 -18.29 21.74 13.69
N ASN A 51 -19.09 21.15 14.58
CA ASN A 51 -18.86 19.78 15.04
C ASN A 51 -18.91 18.77 13.87
N ASP A 52 -19.83 18.96 12.92
CA ASP A 52 -19.92 18.12 11.72
C ASP A 52 -18.67 18.28 10.82
N LEU A 53 -18.15 19.50 10.67
CA LEU A 53 -16.92 19.76 9.91
C LEU A 53 -15.68 19.13 10.56
N GLU A 54 -15.56 19.23 11.89
CA GLU A 54 -14.50 18.58 12.66
C GLU A 54 -14.58 17.05 12.53
N SER A 55 -15.78 16.48 12.63
CA SER A 55 -16.02 15.05 12.42
C SER A 55 -15.63 14.62 11.00
N MET A 56 -15.98 15.41 9.99
CA MET A 56 -15.63 15.15 8.60
C MET A 56 -14.12 15.20 8.37
N SER A 57 -13.42 16.14 9.00
CA SER A 57 -11.96 16.24 8.95
C SER A 57 -11.29 14.97 9.49
N GLN A 58 -11.77 14.45 10.62
CA GLN A 58 -11.28 13.19 11.18
C GLN A 58 -11.54 12.00 10.25
N LEU A 59 -12.77 11.90 9.71
CA LEU A 59 -13.13 10.85 8.77
C LEU A 59 -12.23 10.85 7.52
N LEU A 60 -11.93 12.03 6.97
CA LEU A 60 -11.04 12.16 5.82
C LEU A 60 -9.60 11.76 6.14
N SER A 61 -9.11 12.09 7.34
CA SER A 61 -7.81 11.65 7.82
C SER A 61 -7.73 10.13 7.91
N ASP A 62 -8.74 9.49 8.50
CA ASP A 62 -8.81 8.03 8.62
C ASP A 62 -8.87 7.36 7.25
N ARG A 63 -9.65 7.93 6.32
CA ARG A 63 -9.73 7.47 4.92
C ARG A 63 -8.38 7.54 4.22
N ARG A 64 -7.66 8.66 4.35
CA ARG A 64 -6.31 8.82 3.77
C ARG A 64 -5.35 7.75 4.31
N MET A 65 -5.40 7.48 5.62
CA MET A 65 -4.61 6.42 6.24
C MET A 65 -4.97 5.03 5.69
N ALA A 66 -6.25 4.71 5.60
CA ALA A 66 -6.73 3.45 5.05
C ALA A 66 -6.28 3.23 3.59
N MET A 67 -6.35 4.28 2.76
CA MET A 67 -5.85 4.22 1.38
C MET A 67 -4.34 4.01 1.32
N SER A 68 -3.58 4.65 2.22
CA SER A 68 -2.13 4.43 2.31
C SER A 68 -1.80 2.99 2.65
N PHE A 69 -2.50 2.39 3.63
CA PHE A 69 -2.30 0.99 3.97
C PHE A 69 -2.66 0.06 2.81
N ALA A 70 -3.77 0.30 2.13
CA ALA A 70 -4.14 -0.49 0.96
C ALA A 70 -3.07 -0.40 -0.14
N ALA A 71 -2.52 0.78 -0.39
CA ALA A 71 -1.46 0.98 -1.38
C ALA A 71 -0.17 0.24 -1.00
N THR A 72 0.26 0.32 0.26
CA THR A 72 1.45 -0.42 0.75
C THR A 72 1.25 -1.92 0.67
N VAL A 73 0.10 -2.44 1.12
CA VAL A 73 -0.23 -3.87 1.03
C VAL A 73 -0.20 -4.36 -0.42
N GLN A 74 -0.72 -3.55 -1.35
CA GLN A 74 -0.70 -3.88 -2.77
C GLN A 74 0.72 -3.86 -3.34
N ALA A 75 1.55 -2.90 -2.94
CA ALA A 75 2.94 -2.81 -3.38
C ALA A 75 3.77 -4.01 -2.87
N ASP A 76 3.56 -4.42 -1.62
CA ASP A 76 4.28 -5.51 -0.99
C ASP A 76 3.83 -6.89 -1.48
N ALA A 77 2.68 -6.99 -2.15
CA ALA A 77 2.14 -8.25 -2.66
C ALA A 77 3.10 -8.96 -3.62
N GLN A 78 3.85 -8.22 -4.44
CA GLN A 78 4.83 -8.81 -5.35
C GLN A 78 6.01 -9.42 -4.60
N ILE A 79 6.49 -8.76 -3.55
CA ILE A 79 7.60 -9.25 -2.71
C ILE A 79 7.22 -10.58 -2.06
N LEU A 80 5.98 -10.69 -1.56
CA LEU A 80 5.47 -11.94 -0.98
C LEU A 80 5.41 -13.06 -2.02
N LEU A 81 4.98 -12.76 -3.25
CA LEU A 81 4.93 -13.73 -4.32
C LEU A 81 6.32 -14.22 -4.72
N ASP A 82 7.29 -13.32 -4.83
CA ASP A 82 8.68 -13.66 -5.15
C ASP A 82 9.31 -14.51 -4.05
N SER A 83 9.08 -14.15 -2.78
CA SER A 83 9.52 -14.93 -1.61
C SER A 83 8.91 -16.32 -1.61
N GLN A 84 7.63 -16.48 -1.97
CA GLN A 84 6.99 -17.79 -2.06
C GLN A 84 7.63 -18.67 -3.14
N MET A 85 7.93 -18.09 -4.31
CA MET A 85 8.58 -18.84 -5.39
C MET A 85 10.00 -19.28 -4.99
N GLU A 86 10.74 -18.42 -4.30
CA GLU A 86 12.05 -18.76 -3.76
C GLU A 86 11.96 -19.90 -2.75
N GLU A 87 11.05 -19.81 -1.78
CA GLU A 87 10.82 -20.86 -0.79
C GLU A 87 10.47 -22.21 -1.43
N ASP A 88 9.60 -22.22 -2.44
CA ASP A 88 9.22 -23.41 -3.19
C ASP A 88 10.43 -24.04 -3.90
N SER A 89 11.32 -23.21 -4.45
CA SER A 89 12.54 -23.69 -5.10
C SER A 89 13.50 -24.32 -4.09
N ILE A 90 13.70 -23.68 -2.94
CA ILE A 90 14.56 -24.17 -1.86
C ILE A 90 13.96 -25.46 -1.24
N ALA A 91 12.64 -25.57 -1.17
CA ALA A 91 11.96 -26.78 -0.70
C ALA A 91 12.23 -27.96 -1.65
N LYS A 92 12.05 -27.76 -2.96
CA LYS A 92 12.34 -28.77 -3.99
C LYS A 92 13.80 -29.20 -3.98
N ASP A 93 14.73 -28.26 -3.87
CA ASP A 93 16.16 -28.57 -3.79
C ASP A 93 16.50 -29.42 -2.56
N ARG A 94 15.87 -29.12 -1.42
CA ARG A 94 16.01 -29.92 -0.20
C ARG A 94 15.45 -31.33 -0.36
N ASP A 95 14.32 -31.49 -1.03
CA ASP A 95 13.73 -32.80 -1.32
C ASP A 95 14.63 -33.63 -2.23
N ILE A 96 15.15 -33.03 -3.30
CA ILE A 96 16.13 -33.66 -4.19
C ILE A 96 17.35 -34.09 -3.37
N ALA A 97 17.97 -33.19 -2.60
CA ALA A 97 19.15 -33.53 -1.80
C ALA A 97 18.91 -34.69 -0.80
N ARG A 98 17.70 -34.80 -0.24
CA ARG A 98 17.31 -35.94 0.61
C ARG A 98 17.18 -37.24 -0.18
N ASP A 99 16.47 -37.24 -1.30
CA ASP A 99 16.29 -38.42 -2.15
C ASP A 99 17.64 -38.96 -2.64
N TRP A 100 18.55 -38.08 -3.07
CA TRP A 100 19.91 -38.45 -3.46
C TRP A 100 20.72 -39.11 -2.32
N ARG A 101 20.47 -38.72 -1.05
CA ARG A 101 21.13 -39.29 0.13
C ARG A 101 20.55 -40.65 0.53
N GLU A 102 19.23 -40.81 0.43
CA GLU A 102 18.51 -41.99 0.90
C GLU A 102 18.47 -43.11 -0.15
N ASN A 103 18.23 -42.76 -1.41
CA ASN A 103 18.15 -43.72 -2.52
C ASN A 103 19.48 -43.94 -3.23
N GLY A 104 20.55 -43.23 -2.81
CA GLY A 104 21.90 -43.36 -3.32
C GLY A 104 21.98 -42.87 -4.76
N GLY A 105 22.59 -41.69 -4.95
CA GLY A 105 22.83 -41.08 -6.25
C GLY A 105 23.10 -42.11 -7.34
N CYS A 106 22.27 -42.11 -8.37
CA CYS A 106 22.31 -43.05 -9.48
C CYS A 106 23.77 -43.38 -9.82
N SER A 107 24.15 -44.67 -9.71
CA SER A 107 25.34 -45.16 -10.38
C SER A 107 25.16 -44.88 -11.85
N ILE A 108 25.68 -43.73 -12.30
CA ILE A 108 26.06 -43.54 -13.69
C ILE A 108 27.17 -44.56 -13.91
N ALA A 109 26.79 -45.76 -14.35
CA ALA A 109 27.73 -46.70 -14.93
C ALA A 109 28.52 -45.93 -15.99
N ALA A 110 29.83 -45.93 -15.84
CA ALA A 110 30.79 -45.10 -16.56
C ALA A 110 30.95 -45.50 -18.05
N ASN A 111 29.84 -45.64 -18.80
CA ASN A 111 29.88 -46.19 -20.15
C ASN A 111 29.35 -45.29 -21.27
N ASP A 112 28.76 -44.12 -21.03
CA ASP A 112 28.20 -43.31 -22.14
C ASP A 112 28.60 -41.82 -22.09
N LEU A 113 29.91 -41.53 -22.05
CA LEU A 113 30.41 -40.27 -22.64
C LEU A 113 30.87 -40.53 -24.08
N PRO A 114 30.17 -40.03 -25.11
CA PRO A 114 30.79 -39.86 -26.41
C PRO A 114 31.85 -38.77 -26.28
N SER A 115 33.10 -39.20 -26.37
CA SER A 115 34.27 -38.36 -26.60
C SER A 115 34.05 -37.52 -27.84
N ASN A 116 33.76 -36.23 -27.69
CA ASN A 116 33.92 -35.29 -28.78
C ASN A 116 34.89 -34.19 -28.38
N SER A 117 36.15 -34.44 -28.71
CA SER A 117 37.18 -33.44 -28.88
C SER A 117 36.80 -32.58 -30.09
N GLU A 118 36.44 -31.31 -29.88
CA GLU A 118 36.84 -30.30 -30.85
C GLU A 118 36.99 -28.92 -30.21
N SER A 119 38.23 -28.46 -30.25
CA SER A 119 38.70 -27.14 -29.89
C SER A 119 38.21 -26.15 -30.95
N THR A 120 37.49 -25.11 -30.55
CA THR A 120 37.32 -23.92 -31.39
C THR A 120 37.81 -22.71 -30.65
N ALA A 121 38.80 -22.09 -31.26
CA ALA A 121 39.59 -20.98 -30.78
C ALA A 121 38.76 -19.74 -30.45
N LEU A 122 39.29 -18.99 -29.49
CA LEU A 122 38.93 -17.65 -29.11
C LEU A 122 38.96 -16.72 -30.34
N ASP A 123 37.82 -16.12 -30.68
CA ASP A 123 37.81 -14.89 -31.47
C ASP A 123 37.48 -13.71 -30.55
N ASN A 124 38.45 -12.82 -30.54
CA ASN A 124 38.61 -11.64 -29.72
C ASN A 124 38.31 -10.45 -30.65
N GLU A 125 37.22 -9.70 -30.44
CA GLU A 125 37.11 -8.39 -31.08
C GLU A 125 36.44 -7.37 -30.17
N THR A 126 37.31 -6.50 -29.65
CA THR A 126 37.02 -5.22 -29.02
C THR A 126 36.80 -4.19 -30.12
N ILE A 127 35.63 -3.53 -30.13
CA ILE A 127 35.38 -2.07 -30.16
C ILE A 127 33.87 -1.85 -30.28
#